data_AF-A0A293LHK5-F1
#
_entry.id   AF-A0A293LHK5-F1
#
_cell.length_a   1.000
_cell.length_b   1.000
_cell.length_c   1.000
_cell.angle_alpha   90.00
_cell.angle_beta   90.00
_cell.angle_gamma   90.00
#
_symmetry.space_group_name_H-M   'P 1'
#
loop_
_entity.id
_entity.type
_entity.pdbx_description
1 polymer ?
#
loop_
_entity_poly.entity_id
_entity_poly.type
_entity_poly.pdbx_seq_one_letter_code
_entity_poly.pdbx_strand_id
1 'polypeptide(L)'
;MQLKSSIFSALCFLLLTSLTGASRCVMRGHCGLDEDLDKDIPCKVNAAPKPLPRSDWSLFREVCPDLAETVKQVRRRTFAVQD
;
A
#
# COMPACT_ATOMS: atom_id res chain seq x y z
N MET A 1 9.58 35.54 -23.82
CA MET A 1 8.57 34.98 -22.90
C MET A 1 8.73 33.46 -22.71
N GLN A 2 9.96 32.92 -22.59
CA GLN A 2 10.20 31.46 -22.50
C GLN A 2 10.49 30.96 -21.07
N LEU A 3 10.88 31.87 -20.16
CA LEU A 3 11.30 31.50 -18.80
C LEU A 3 10.12 31.03 -17.91
N LYS A 4 8.91 31.56 -18.14
CA LYS A 4 7.71 31.21 -17.36
C LYS A 4 7.17 29.81 -17.66
N SER A 5 7.36 29.31 -18.89
CA SER A 5 6.83 28.00 -19.31
C SER A 5 7.62 26.85 -18.69
N SER A 6 8.94 27.00 -18.56
CA SER A 6 9.82 25.98 -17.98
C SER A 6 9.58 25.76 -16.48
N ILE A 7 9.32 26.85 -15.73
CA ILE A 7 9.05 26.79 -14.29
C ILE A 7 7.69 26.12 -14.01
N PHE A 8 6.69 26.38 -14.85
CA PHE A 8 5.37 25.75 -14.74
C PHE A 8 5.42 24.24 -14.93
N SER A 9 6.24 23.76 -15.88
CA SER A 9 6.43 22.33 -16.11
C SER A 9 7.13 21.66 -14.93
N ALA A 10 8.19 22.28 -14.38
CA ALA A 10 8.91 21.77 -13.23
C ALA A 10 8.05 21.69 -11.95
N LEU A 11 7.18 22.68 -11.71
CA LEU A 11 6.25 22.64 -10.57
C LEU A 11 5.22 21.50 -10.69
N CYS A 12 4.69 21.24 -11.88
CA CYS A 12 3.76 20.12 -12.09
C CYS A 12 4.41 18.76 -11.80
N PHE A 13 5.66 18.54 -12.22
CA PHE A 13 6.37 17.28 -11.91
C PHE A 13 6.63 17.09 -10.40
N LEU A 14 6.95 18.16 -9.67
CA LEU A 14 7.11 18.10 -8.20
C LEU A 14 5.80 17.77 -7.47
N LEU A 15 4.67 18.33 -7.93
CA LEU A 15 3.34 18.03 -7.39
C LEU A 15 2.91 16.57 -7.64
N LEU A 16 3.28 15.99 -8.77
CA LEU A 16 2.96 14.58 -9.08
C LEU A 16 3.71 13.59 -8.18
N THR A 17 4.95 13.89 -7.78
CA THR A 17 5.74 13.01 -6.89
C THR A 17 5.27 13.03 -5.44
N SER A 18 4.60 14.09 -4.99
CA SER A 18 4.12 14.21 -3.61
C SER A 18 2.75 13.53 -3.38
N LEU A 19 2.06 13.11 -4.44
CA LEU A 19 0.79 12.39 -4.37
C LEU A 19 0.92 10.89 -4.10
N THR A 20 2.13 10.36 -3.86
CA THR A 20 2.31 8.98 -3.38
C THR A 20 2.08 8.95 -1.87
N GLY A 21 0.83 9.04 -1.43
CA GLY A 21 0.45 8.77 -0.05
C GLY A 21 0.83 7.33 0.30
N ALA A 22 1.95 7.13 0.97
CA ALA A 22 2.37 5.81 1.43
C ALA A 22 1.32 5.30 2.43
N SER A 23 0.54 4.30 2.03
CA SER A 23 -0.39 3.61 2.94
C SER A 23 0.38 3.12 4.16
N ARG A 24 -0.04 3.46 5.38
CA ARG A 24 0.58 2.98 6.64
C ARG A 24 -0.37 2.03 7.36
N CYS A 25 0.18 1.00 7.99
CA CYS A 25 -0.58 0.07 8.81
C CYS A 25 -0.69 0.60 10.24
N VAL A 26 -1.91 0.61 10.79
CA VAL A 26 -2.20 0.98 12.18
C VAL A 26 -2.13 -0.21 13.16
N MET A 27 -2.20 -1.44 12.63
CA MET A 27 -2.14 -2.68 13.39
C MET A 27 -1.41 -3.76 12.58
N ARG A 28 -0.61 -4.62 13.24
CA ARG A 28 0.07 -5.76 12.61
C ARG A 28 0.61 -6.75 13.66
N GLY A 29 0.54 -8.05 13.36
CA GLY A 29 1.05 -9.09 14.25
C GLY A 29 0.05 -9.42 15.37
N HIS A 30 0.54 -9.98 16.47
CA HIS A 30 -0.24 -10.38 17.64
C HIS A 30 0.52 -9.98 18.90
N CYS A 31 -0.15 -9.30 19.84
CA CYS A 31 0.45 -8.86 21.11
C CYS A 31 -0.31 -9.29 22.37
N GLY A 32 -1.47 -9.90 22.23
CA GLY A 32 -2.28 -10.31 23.37
C GLY A 32 -3.52 -11.05 22.94
N LEU A 33 -4.22 -11.61 23.93
CA LEU A 33 -5.47 -12.32 23.76
C LEU A 33 -6.56 -11.53 24.49
N ASP A 34 -7.69 -11.33 23.83
CA ASP A 34 -8.93 -10.90 24.47
C ASP A 34 -9.54 -12.13 25.14
N GLU A 35 -9.43 -12.22 26.47
CA GLU A 35 -9.89 -13.39 27.24
C GLU A 35 -11.42 -13.55 27.22
N ASP A 36 -12.15 -12.46 27.04
CA ASP A 36 -13.62 -12.48 27.00
C ASP A 36 -14.14 -12.99 25.65
N LEU A 37 -13.42 -12.68 24.56
CA LEU A 37 -13.80 -13.03 23.20
C LEU A 37 -13.04 -14.25 22.64
N ASP A 38 -12.01 -14.72 23.35
CA ASP A 38 -11.03 -15.71 22.90
C ASP A 38 -10.48 -15.35 21.50
N LYS A 39 -10.07 -14.08 21.35
CA LYS A 39 -9.57 -13.51 20.10
C LYS A 39 -8.17 -12.93 20.24
N ASP A 40 -7.35 -13.21 19.24
CA ASP A 40 -6.05 -12.59 19.07
C ASP A 40 -6.16 -11.08 18.85
N ILE A 41 -5.51 -10.30 19.72
CA ILE A 41 -5.41 -8.84 19.61
C ILE A 41 -4.14 -8.48 18.83
N PRO A 42 -4.27 -7.75 17.70
CA PRO A 42 -3.12 -7.33 16.93
C PRO A 42 -2.36 -6.16 17.55
N CYS A 43 -1.04 -6.12 17.37
CA CYS A 43 -0.22 -5.02 17.89
C CYS A 43 -0.59 -3.69 17.22
N LYS A 44 -0.82 -2.63 18.01
CA LYS A 44 -0.89 -1.26 17.51
C LYS A 44 0.48 -0.82 16.98
N VAL A 45 0.53 -0.42 15.72
CA VAL A 45 1.77 0.04 15.06
C VAL A 45 1.48 1.27 14.22
N ASN A 46 2.51 2.00 13.82
CA ASN A 46 2.41 2.97 12.74
C ASN A 46 3.55 2.66 11.76
N ALA A 47 3.39 1.60 10.97
CA ALA A 47 4.46 0.99 10.19
C ALA A 47 4.15 0.97 8.69
N ALA A 48 5.18 0.90 7.86
CA ALA A 48 5.02 0.64 6.45
C ALA A 48 4.42 -0.77 6.22
N PRO A 49 3.63 -0.98 5.14
CA PRO A 49 3.11 -2.29 4.78
C PRO A 49 4.28 -3.25 4.49
N LYS A 50 4.12 -4.52 4.89
CA LYS A 50 5.09 -5.56 4.52
C LYS A 50 4.64 -6.28 3.25
N PRO A 51 5.58 -6.64 2.37
CA PRO A 51 5.26 -7.48 1.22
C PRO A 51 4.71 -8.82 1.71
N LEU A 52 3.65 -9.29 1.05
CA LEU A 52 3.07 -10.59 1.33
C LEU A 52 3.96 -11.69 0.71
N PRO A 53 4.43 -12.67 1.50
CA PRO A 53 5.18 -13.80 0.98
C PRO A 53 4.40 -14.57 -0.08
N ARG A 54 5.09 -15.15 -1.06
CA ARG A 54 4.43 -15.96 -2.11
C ARG A 54 3.73 -17.19 -1.53
N SER A 55 4.29 -17.78 -0.47
CA SER A 55 3.71 -18.93 0.24
C SER A 55 2.30 -18.65 0.75
N ASP A 56 2.02 -17.41 1.12
CA ASP A 56 0.79 -17.03 1.83
C ASP A 56 -0.26 -16.47 0.86
N TRP A 57 0.06 -16.41 -0.45
CA TRP A 57 -0.80 -15.82 -1.47
C TRP A 57 -2.08 -16.62 -1.73
N SER A 58 -2.03 -17.95 -1.57
CA SER A 58 -3.22 -18.81 -1.68
C SER A 58 -4.23 -18.46 -0.60
N LEU A 59 -3.79 -18.53 0.67
CA LEU A 59 -4.61 -18.20 1.84
C LEU A 59 -5.12 -16.76 1.78
N PHE A 60 -4.26 -15.81 1.39
CA PHE A 60 -4.67 -14.42 1.25
C PHE A 60 -5.78 -14.22 0.21
N ARG A 61 -5.71 -14.91 -0.93
CA ARG A 61 -6.74 -14.82 -1.96
C ARG A 61 -8.06 -15.46 -1.49
N GLU A 62 -7.96 -16.55 -0.73
CA GLU A 62 -9.13 -17.23 -0.19
C GLU A 62 -9.86 -16.37 0.84
N VAL A 63 -9.12 -15.76 1.78
CA VAL A 63 -9.71 -14.96 2.87
C VAL A 63 -10.07 -13.54 2.43
N CYS A 64 -9.29 -12.94 1.53
CA CYS A 64 -9.45 -11.54 1.09
C CYS A 64 -9.48 -11.43 -0.45
N PRO A 65 -10.48 -12.02 -1.14
CA PRO A 65 -10.49 -12.13 -2.60
C PRO A 65 -10.49 -10.79 -3.33
N ASP A 66 -11.28 -9.82 -2.87
CA ASP A 66 -11.39 -8.50 -3.51
C ASP A 66 -10.10 -7.69 -3.40
N LEU A 67 -9.44 -7.79 -2.24
CA LEU A 67 -8.15 -7.14 -2.02
C LEU A 67 -7.05 -7.81 -2.85
N ALA A 68 -7.07 -9.13 -2.95
CA ALA A 68 -6.14 -9.86 -3.81
C ALA A 68 -6.27 -9.47 -5.29
N GLU A 69 -7.50 -9.21 -5.77
CA GLU A 69 -7.72 -8.72 -7.13
C GLU A 69 -7.18 -7.31 -7.32
N THR A 70 -7.40 -6.42 -6.35
CA THR A 70 -6.87 -5.05 -6.36
C THR A 70 -5.34 -5.02 -6.39
N VAL A 71 -4.68 -5.86 -5.59
CA VAL A 71 -3.21 -5.95 -5.54
C VAL A 71 -2.62 -6.44 -6.87
N LYS A 72 -3.30 -7.35 -7.60
CA LYS A 72 -2.88 -7.74 -8.96
C LYS A 72 -2.92 -6.57 -9.93
N GLN A 73 -3.94 -5.73 -9.85
CA GLN A 73 -4.10 -4.58 -10.74
C GLN A 73 -3.03 -3.50 -10.52
N VAL A 74 -2.67 -3.24 -9.25
CA VAL A 74 -1.57 -2.32 -8.92
C VAL A 74 -0.26 -2.80 -9.54
N ARG A 75 0.07 -4.09 -9.39
CA ARG A 75 1.32 -4.66 -9.95
C ARG A 75 1.39 -4.56 -11.48
N ARG A 76 0.26 -4.65 -12.18
CA ARG A 76 0.19 -4.45 -13.63
C ARG A 76 0.33 -2.99 -14.03
N ARG A 77 -0.26 -2.06 -13.27
CA ARG A 77 -0.15 -0.63 -13.54
C ARG A 77 1.26 -0.10 -13.29
N THR A 78 1.99 -0.59 -12.28
CA THR A 78 3.39 -0.19 -12.06
C THR A 78 4.31 -0.60 -13.22
N PHE A 79 3.96 -1.67 -13.97
CA PHE A 79 4.69 -2.09 -15.17
C PHE A 79 4.25 -1.37 -16.45
N ALA A 80 3.08 -0.72 -16.46
CA ALA A 80 2.55 0.01 -17.62
C ALA A 80 2.87 1.51 -17.63
N VAL A 81 3.64 2.00 -16.64
CA VAL A 81 4.16 3.38 -16.57
C VAL A 81 5.66 3.38 -16.90
N GLN A 82 6.10 2.49 -17.78
CA GLN A 82 7.49 2.36 -18.22
C GLN A 82 7.66 2.36 -19.75
N ASP A 83 6.67 2.87 -20.49
CA ASP A 83 6.78 3.23 -21.92
C ASP A 83 6.40 4.70 -22.13
#